data_AF-A0A8T2NHJ4-F1
#
_entry.id   AF-A0A8T2NHJ4-F1
#
_cell.length_a   1.000
_cell.length_b   1.000
_cell.length_c   1.000
_cell.angle_alpha   90.00
_cell.angle_beta   90.00
_cell.angle_gamma   90.00
#
_symmetry.space_group_name_H-M   'P 1'
#
loop_
_entity.id
_entity.type
_entity.pdbx_description
1 polymer ?
#
loop_
_entity_poly.entity_id
_entity_poly.type
_entity_poly.pdbx_seq_one_letter_code
_entity_poly.pdbx_strand_id
1 'polypeptide(L)'
;MAVVYLSSRVSGFLLCLVLWAAPPRPAVAIATGSWMKVSQDPATVTAMRGQNATLPCHFLKEAADSYGVEWYRSRTLDGQGQSERTKLVFPGEPPRFSYAVDEASLSIAPVGLEDLGVYYCVVKSPGQRDVEGNGTELQVLAPPSAPQIFLQAPSELWPREWNVFCVTEGFYPKQVRLTFSKNGGEADPQNCTLGLEHEGTPDSAPIGWLPISLVMEAKPHPVQHCIHMMDSSGWGHYLVSVMPLHLGPAGILSYNCTVHDHPGLHAALSTSLNWEPPSNQMIRYLNVTKIWILSGVTLAFTAAALKSFCEKGGPRHS
;
A
#
# COMPACT_ATOMS: atom_id res chain seq x y z
N MET A 1 71.27 25.46 92.14
CA MET A 1 70.58 25.03 93.37
C MET A 1 69.74 23.81 93.04
N ALA A 2 69.83 22.78 93.89
CA ALA A 2 69.10 21.52 93.90
C ALA A 2 69.36 20.52 92.74
N VAL A 3 70.22 19.56 93.07
CA VAL A 3 70.40 18.25 92.44
C VAL A 3 69.39 17.28 93.07
N VAL A 4 68.71 16.44 92.28
CA VAL A 4 68.22 15.12 92.70
C VAL A 4 68.44 14.12 91.57
N TYR A 5 69.00 12.96 91.93
CA TYR A 5 69.51 11.87 91.10
C TYR A 5 68.56 10.66 91.10
N LEU A 6 68.80 9.74 90.14
CA LEU A 6 68.50 8.27 90.13
C LEU A 6 67.03 7.87 89.87
N SER A 7 66.68 6.86 89.05
CA SER A 7 67.42 5.67 88.59
C SER A 7 66.73 4.91 87.44
N SER A 8 67.55 4.09 86.75
CA SER A 8 67.31 2.76 86.17
C SER A 8 66.45 2.51 84.91
N ARG A 9 67.15 1.87 83.96
CA ARG A 9 66.74 1.16 82.74
C ARG A 9 65.73 0.03 82.97
N VAL A 10 64.76 -0.11 82.05
CA VAL A 10 64.20 -1.39 81.52
C VAL A 10 63.71 -1.07 80.08
N SER A 11 64.45 -1.38 79.02
CA SER A 11 64.50 -2.65 78.26
C SER A 11 63.20 -3.02 77.54
N GLY A 12 63.16 -2.77 76.22
CA GLY A 12 62.61 -3.67 75.21
C GLY A 12 61.08 -3.76 75.08
N PHE A 13 60.63 -3.82 73.82
CA PHE A 13 59.25 -4.05 73.37
C PHE A 13 58.33 -2.83 73.37
N LEU A 14 58.31 -2.11 72.23
CA LEU A 14 57.09 -1.58 71.59
C LEU A 14 57.48 -0.93 70.25
N LEU A 15 58.01 -1.75 69.33
CA LEU A 15 58.24 -1.38 67.94
C LEU A 15 57.36 -2.28 67.06
N CYS A 16 56.04 -2.12 67.20
CA CYS A 16 55.03 -2.65 66.29
C CYS A 16 53.69 -2.02 66.68
N LEU A 17 52.95 -1.46 65.72
CA LEU A 17 51.61 -0.83 65.79
C LEU A 17 51.55 0.66 65.41
N VAL A 18 52.24 1.10 64.35
CA VAL A 18 51.81 2.30 63.59
C VAL A 18 51.95 2.05 62.09
N LEU A 19 51.26 1.03 61.60
CA LEU A 19 50.88 0.94 60.19
C LEU A 19 49.48 0.36 60.23
N TRP A 20 48.47 1.19 59.94
CA TRP A 20 47.16 0.85 59.35
C TRP A 20 46.18 1.99 59.59
N ALA A 21 46.22 3.00 58.72
CA ALA A 21 45.08 3.83 58.35
C ALA A 21 45.49 4.71 57.15
N ALA A 22 45.86 4.08 56.03
CA ALA A 22 45.85 4.79 54.76
C ALA A 22 44.37 4.89 54.34
N PRO A 23 43.84 6.09 54.03
CA PRO A 23 42.49 6.22 53.51
C PRO A 23 42.38 5.42 52.20
N PRO A 24 41.24 4.75 51.93
CA PRO A 24 41.06 4.05 50.67
C PRO A 24 41.22 5.07 49.54
N ARG A 25 42.18 4.82 48.65
CA ARG A 25 42.29 5.57 47.39
C ARG A 25 40.94 5.43 46.68
N PRO A 26 40.34 6.51 46.16
CA PRO A 26 39.19 6.36 45.29
C PRO A 26 39.64 5.51 44.11
N ALA A 27 39.10 4.30 44.01
CA ALA A 27 39.20 3.51 42.80
C ALA A 27 38.45 4.31 41.72
N VAL A 28 39.20 4.99 40.85
CA VAL A 28 38.63 5.50 39.61
C VAL A 28 38.29 4.25 38.80
N ALA A 29 37.02 3.85 38.85
CA ALA A 29 36.48 2.93 37.88
C ALA A 29 36.53 3.64 36.53
N ILE A 30 37.55 3.33 35.72
CA ILE A 30 37.47 3.62 34.29
C ILE A 30 36.36 2.69 33.80
N ALA A 31 35.18 3.25 33.58
CA ALA A 31 34.16 2.57 32.80
C ALA A 31 34.77 2.39 31.40
N THR A 32 35.34 1.21 31.13
CA THR A 32 35.58 0.74 29.77
C THR A 32 34.21 0.39 29.19
N GLY A 33 33.42 1.43 28.91
CA GLY A 33 32.18 1.28 28.18
C GLY A 33 32.54 0.88 26.76
N SER A 34 32.15 -0.34 26.36
CA SER A 34 32.21 -0.76 24.97
C SER A 34 31.48 0.25 24.09
N TRP A 35 32.18 0.89 23.15
CA TRP A 35 31.62 1.96 22.33
C TRP A 35 30.98 1.43 21.04
N MET A 36 30.06 0.47 21.14
CA MET A 36 29.32 0.03 19.94
C MET A 36 28.23 1.06 19.60
N LYS A 37 28.23 1.54 18.35
CA LYS A 37 27.23 2.49 17.84
C LYS A 37 26.66 2.01 16.53
N VAL A 38 25.33 1.97 16.45
CA VAL A 38 24.57 1.62 15.24
C VAL A 38 23.94 2.88 14.66
N SER A 39 24.00 3.02 13.34
CA SER A 39 23.49 4.16 12.59
C SER A 39 22.65 3.65 11.42
N GLN A 40 21.40 4.12 11.33
CA GLN A 40 20.53 3.93 10.18
C GLN A 40 20.17 5.30 9.61
N ASP A 41 20.65 5.56 8.40
CA ASP A 41 20.36 6.79 7.66
C ASP A 41 20.19 6.44 6.18
N PRO A 42 19.13 6.92 5.50
CA PRO A 42 18.13 7.90 5.95
C PRO A 42 17.08 7.34 6.93
N ALA A 43 16.36 8.24 7.60
CA ALA A 43 15.23 7.89 8.48
C ALA A 43 14.03 7.28 7.73
N THR A 44 13.86 7.64 6.45
CA THR A 44 12.80 7.13 5.58
C THR A 44 13.39 6.73 4.24
N VAL A 45 13.03 5.55 3.75
CA VAL A 45 13.32 5.05 2.41
C VAL A 45 11.99 4.86 1.69
N THR A 46 11.84 5.47 0.52
CA THR A 46 10.64 5.33 -0.31
C THR A 46 10.96 4.48 -1.53
N ALA A 47 10.16 3.45 -1.79
CA ALA A 47 10.31 2.58 -2.96
C ALA A 47 8.97 2.39 -3.67
N MET A 48 9.02 2.15 -4.98
CA MET A 48 7.82 1.77 -5.73
C MET A 48 7.54 0.28 -5.54
N ARG A 49 6.25 -0.09 -5.50
CA ARG A 49 5.83 -1.49 -5.48
C ARG A 49 6.49 -2.26 -6.64
N GLY A 50 7.09 -3.40 -6.33
CA GLY A 50 7.81 -4.26 -7.28
C GLY A 50 9.28 -3.87 -7.53
N GLN A 51 9.76 -2.74 -6.99
CA GLN A 51 11.18 -2.38 -7.02
C GLN A 51 11.93 -2.99 -5.84
N ASN A 52 13.22 -2.67 -5.74
CA ASN A 52 14.08 -3.09 -4.64
C ASN A 52 14.32 -1.90 -3.70
N ALA A 53 14.34 -2.15 -2.39
CA ALA A 53 14.73 -1.19 -1.38
C ALA A 53 15.93 -1.72 -0.58
N THR A 54 16.89 -0.85 -0.30
CA THR A 54 18.00 -1.15 0.60
C THR A 54 17.93 -0.21 1.80
N LEU A 55 17.83 -0.78 3.00
CA LEU A 55 17.77 -0.07 4.27
C LEU A 55 19.18 -0.08 4.88
N PRO A 56 19.89 1.06 4.93
CA PRO A 56 21.27 1.08 5.37
C PRO A 56 21.41 0.79 6.86
N CYS A 57 22.39 -0.02 7.22
CA CYS A 57 22.82 -0.18 8.61
C CYS A 57 24.33 -0.20 8.69
N HIS A 58 24.87 0.80 9.37
CA HIS A 58 26.30 0.95 9.62
C HIS A 58 26.57 0.94 11.11
N PHE A 59 27.64 0.28 11.53
CA PHE A 59 28.02 0.29 12.93
C PHE A 59 29.53 0.33 13.14
N LEU A 60 29.89 0.94 14.26
CA LEU A 60 31.27 1.07 14.73
C LEU A 60 31.51 0.06 15.84
N LYS A 61 32.64 -0.65 15.75
CA LYS A 61 33.05 -1.68 16.70
C LYS A 61 34.54 -1.56 17.04
N GLU A 62 34.94 -2.14 18.17
CA GLU A 62 36.34 -2.44 18.43
C GLU A 62 36.79 -3.67 17.63
N ALA A 63 38.05 -3.67 17.18
CA ALA A 63 38.55 -4.61 16.16
C ALA A 63 38.54 -6.10 16.57
N ALA A 64 38.23 -6.43 17.83
CA ALA A 64 38.33 -7.77 18.39
C ALA A 64 36.98 -8.44 18.77
N ASP A 65 35.85 -7.74 18.62
CA ASP A 65 34.56 -8.26 19.06
C ASP A 65 33.86 -9.06 17.95
N SER A 66 33.48 -10.29 18.28
CA SER A 66 32.50 -11.04 17.50
C SER A 66 31.11 -10.44 17.70
N TYR A 67 30.30 -10.40 16.66
CA TYR A 67 28.94 -9.86 16.74
C TYR A 67 28.00 -10.58 15.76
N GLY A 68 26.71 -10.44 16.02
CA GLY A 68 25.63 -10.80 15.12
C GLY A 68 24.76 -9.58 14.83
N VAL A 69 24.14 -9.55 13.66
CA VAL A 69 23.16 -8.53 13.29
C VAL A 69 21.80 -9.18 13.12
N GLU A 70 20.78 -8.58 13.72
CA GLU A 70 19.39 -8.97 13.58
C GLU A 70 18.55 -7.80 13.10
N TRP A 71 17.57 -8.07 12.25
CA TRP A 71 16.61 -7.08 11.79
C TRP A 71 15.24 -7.35 12.38
N TYR A 72 14.59 -6.28 12.83
CA TYR A 72 13.22 -6.30 13.32
C TYR A 72 12.38 -5.33 12.49
N ARG A 73 11.16 -5.75 12.15
CA ARG A 73 10.16 -4.87 11.53
C ARG A 73 9.08 -4.55 12.54
N SER A 74 8.74 -3.28 12.66
CA SER A 74 7.63 -2.79 13.46
C SER A 74 6.57 -2.22 12.54
N ARG A 75 5.34 -2.74 12.64
CA ARG A 75 4.19 -2.22 11.90
C ARG A 75 3.13 -1.71 12.85
N THR A 76 2.48 -0.62 12.49
CA THR A 76 1.26 -0.19 13.17
C THR A 76 0.09 -0.96 12.55
N LEU A 77 -0.64 -1.72 13.37
CA LEU A 77 -1.89 -2.34 12.95
C LEU A 77 -3.00 -1.30 13.10
N ASP A 78 -3.74 -1.07 12.01
CA ASP A 78 -4.80 -0.08 11.78
C ASP A 78 -5.48 0.49 13.03
N GLY A 79 -5.42 1.83 13.17
CA GLY A 79 -6.29 2.66 14.02
C GLY A 79 -6.26 2.45 15.54
N GLN A 80 -5.73 1.33 16.04
CA GLN A 80 -5.76 0.96 17.45
C GLN A 80 -4.42 1.21 18.18
N GLY A 81 -3.42 1.72 17.47
CA GLY A 81 -2.10 2.04 18.04
C GLY A 81 -1.31 0.79 18.49
N GLN A 82 -1.75 -0.41 18.13
CA GLN A 82 -1.04 -1.64 18.45
C GLN A 82 0.07 -1.86 17.43
N SER A 83 1.32 -1.84 17.90
CA SER A 83 2.50 -2.09 17.08
C SER A 83 2.90 -3.56 17.17
N GLU A 84 2.96 -4.25 16.04
CA GLU A 84 3.51 -5.61 15.96
C GLU A 84 5.00 -5.51 15.59
N ARG A 85 5.86 -6.10 16.43
CA ARG A 85 7.30 -6.18 16.17
C ARG A 85 7.69 -7.63 15.83
N THR A 86 8.17 -7.85 14.62
CA THR A 86 8.52 -9.15 14.07
C THR A 86 10.02 -9.23 13.80
N LYS A 87 10.68 -10.28 14.27
CA LYS A 87 12.07 -10.58 13.87
C LYS A 87 12.05 -11.13 12.44
N LEU A 88 12.90 -10.59 11.58
CA LEU A 88 13.01 -11.04 10.20
C LEU A 88 13.98 -12.24 10.12
N VAL A 89 13.56 -13.31 9.43
CA VAL A 89 14.36 -14.52 9.22
C VAL A 89 14.75 -14.55 7.74
N PHE A 90 16.02 -14.36 7.43
CA PHE A 90 16.51 -14.35 6.05
C PHE A 90 17.34 -15.59 5.72
N PRO A 91 17.11 -16.24 4.56
CA PRO A 91 18.00 -17.24 4.01
C PRO A 91 19.17 -16.54 3.32
N GLY A 92 20.25 -16.24 4.03
CA GLY A 92 21.42 -15.58 3.45
C GLY A 92 22.59 -15.51 4.42
N GLU A 93 23.78 -15.75 3.89
CA GLU A 93 25.02 -15.70 4.67
C GLU A 93 25.35 -14.26 5.06
N PRO A 94 25.71 -13.96 6.32
CA PRO A 94 26.00 -12.60 6.74
C PRO A 94 27.17 -12.02 5.91
N PRO A 95 27.10 -10.73 5.54
CA PRO A 95 28.13 -10.11 4.70
C PRO A 95 29.52 -10.22 5.33
N ARG A 96 30.54 -10.44 4.50
CA ARG A 96 31.93 -10.55 4.95
C ARG A 96 32.53 -9.16 5.14
N PHE A 97 33.06 -8.94 6.34
CA PHE A 97 33.37 -7.64 6.94
C PHE A 97 34.78 -7.10 6.63
N SER A 98 34.93 -5.76 6.67
CA SER A 98 36.20 -5.05 6.45
C SER A 98 36.43 -4.01 7.56
N TYR A 99 37.69 -3.74 7.90
CA TYR A 99 38.05 -3.10 9.16
C TYR A 99 37.56 -1.64 9.33
N ALA A 100 37.12 -1.36 10.56
CA ALA A 100 36.71 -0.10 11.21
C ALA A 100 35.23 0.33 11.07
N VAL A 101 34.57 0.14 9.92
CA VAL A 101 33.11 0.37 9.76
C VAL A 101 32.52 -0.83 9.04
N ASP A 102 31.64 -1.55 9.73
CA ASP A 102 30.96 -2.69 9.14
C ASP A 102 29.56 -2.29 8.66
N GLU A 103 29.14 -2.89 7.54
CA GLU A 103 27.85 -2.66 6.89
C GLU A 103 27.00 -3.92 6.97
N ALA A 104 25.75 -3.76 7.39
CA ALA A 104 24.77 -4.84 7.50
C ALA A 104 23.39 -4.42 6.95
N SER A 105 23.41 -3.63 5.87
CA SER A 105 22.25 -3.11 5.17
C SER A 105 21.28 -4.23 4.75
N LEU A 106 19.98 -4.00 4.94
CA LEU A 106 18.92 -4.94 4.58
C LEU A 106 18.42 -4.65 3.16
N SER A 107 18.39 -5.65 2.29
CA SER A 107 17.81 -5.54 0.95
C SER A 107 16.47 -6.28 0.88
N ILE A 108 15.42 -5.59 0.44
CA ILE A 108 14.07 -6.11 0.23
C ILE A 108 13.79 -6.04 -1.27
N ALA A 109 13.52 -7.19 -1.88
CA ALA A 109 13.31 -7.32 -3.32
C ALA A 109 12.47 -8.57 -3.64
N PRO A 110 11.32 -8.43 -4.34
CA PRO A 110 10.63 -7.17 -4.65
C PRO A 110 9.88 -6.60 -3.43
N VAL A 111 9.72 -5.28 -3.39
CA VAL A 111 8.97 -4.57 -2.35
C VAL A 111 7.46 -4.69 -2.57
N GLY A 112 6.73 -5.13 -1.56
CA GLY A 112 5.27 -5.17 -1.50
C GLY A 112 4.66 -4.14 -0.53
N LEU A 113 3.33 -3.99 -0.53
CA LEU A 113 2.65 -3.08 0.43
C LEU A 113 2.66 -3.67 1.85
N GLU A 114 2.78 -4.99 1.97
CA GLU A 114 2.98 -5.74 3.20
C GLU A 114 4.34 -5.47 3.88
N ASP A 115 5.29 -4.84 3.17
CA ASP A 115 6.61 -4.48 3.69
C ASP A 115 6.63 -3.12 4.38
N LEU A 116 5.53 -2.36 4.34
CA LEU A 116 5.38 -1.09 5.05
C LEU A 116 5.66 -1.25 6.55
N GLY A 117 6.50 -0.36 7.08
CA GLY A 117 6.81 -0.32 8.51
C GLY A 117 8.18 0.28 8.81
N VAL A 118 8.53 0.29 10.09
CA VAL A 118 9.83 0.77 10.58
C VAL A 118 10.74 -0.40 10.86
N TYR A 119 11.93 -0.40 10.27
CA TYR A 119 12.91 -1.47 10.37
C TYR A 119 14.06 -1.06 11.28
N TYR A 120 14.38 -1.92 12.24
CA TYR A 120 15.42 -1.70 13.24
C TYR A 120 16.54 -2.71 13.08
N CYS A 121 17.76 -2.20 12.94
CA CYS A 121 18.99 -2.97 12.93
C CYS A 121 19.51 -3.12 14.35
N VAL A 122 19.69 -4.35 14.82
CA VAL A 122 20.16 -4.67 16.18
C VAL A 122 21.46 -5.42 16.09
N VAL A 123 22.51 -4.86 16.67
CA VAL A 123 23.84 -5.50 16.75
C VAL A 123 24.02 -6.10 18.14
N LYS A 124 24.38 -7.38 18.17
CA LYS A 124 24.57 -8.17 19.38
C LYS A 124 26.01 -8.61 19.50
N SER A 125 26.68 -8.30 20.60
CA SER A 125 28.04 -8.74 20.92
C SER A 125 28.05 -9.57 22.21
N PRO A 126 28.81 -10.68 22.29
CA PRO A 126 28.86 -11.51 23.49
C PRO A 126 29.29 -10.71 24.73
N GLY A 127 28.52 -10.81 25.82
CA GLY A 127 28.84 -10.17 27.09
C GLY A 127 28.58 -8.65 27.14
N GLN A 128 28.02 -8.06 26.08
CA GLN A 128 27.62 -6.65 26.03
C GLN A 128 26.10 -6.54 25.86
N ARG A 129 25.57 -5.33 26.03
CA ARG A 129 24.15 -5.05 25.76
C ARG A 129 23.94 -4.86 24.26
N ASP A 130 22.83 -5.39 23.75
CA ASP A 130 22.39 -5.17 22.38
C ASP A 130 22.26 -3.67 22.08
N VAL A 131 22.73 -3.25 20.90
CA VAL A 131 22.63 -1.87 20.42
C VAL A 131 21.69 -1.82 19.23
N GLU A 132 20.63 -1.05 19.35
CA GLU A 132 19.61 -0.85 18.32
C GLU A 132 19.84 0.48 17.58
N GLY A 133 19.69 0.46 16.26
CA GLY A 133 19.68 1.67 15.44
C GLY A 133 18.43 2.52 15.67
N ASN A 134 18.43 3.74 15.14
CA ASN A 134 17.31 4.67 15.21
C ASN A 134 16.07 4.24 14.41
N GLY A 135 16.19 3.21 13.56
CA GLY A 135 15.12 2.73 12.70
C GLY A 135 15.06 3.46 11.35
N THR A 136 14.59 2.75 10.34
CA THR A 136 14.33 3.27 9.00
C THR A 136 12.89 2.94 8.61
N GLU A 137 12.07 3.94 8.34
CA GLU A 137 10.72 3.76 7.81
C GLU A 137 10.80 3.40 6.31
N LEU A 138 10.26 2.24 5.94
CA LEU A 138 10.04 1.89 4.53
C LEU A 138 8.65 2.33 4.13
N GLN A 139 8.59 3.31 3.23
CA GLN A 139 7.37 3.74 2.54
C GLN A 139 7.31 3.10 1.16
N VAL A 140 6.13 2.62 0.81
CA VAL A 140 5.88 1.95 -0.47
C VAL A 140 4.82 2.73 -1.22
N LEU A 141 5.13 3.10 -2.46
CA LEU A 141 4.22 3.79 -3.37
C LEU A 141 3.78 2.83 -4.48
N ALA A 142 2.49 2.80 -4.77
CA ALA A 142 1.94 2.14 -5.93
C ALA A 142 1.26 3.20 -6.81
N PRO A 143 1.75 3.46 -8.04
CA PRO A 143 1.15 4.46 -8.90
C PRO A 143 -0.21 3.96 -9.44
N PRO A 144 -1.16 4.86 -9.70
CA PRO A 144 -2.40 4.49 -10.36
C PRO A 144 -2.15 3.95 -11.77
N SER A 145 -2.97 3.00 -12.19
CA SER A 145 -3.03 2.59 -13.59
C SER A 145 -3.52 3.74 -14.48
N ALA A 146 -3.22 3.65 -15.77
CA ALA A 146 -3.81 4.60 -16.73
C ALA A 146 -5.34 4.49 -16.67
N PRO A 147 -6.07 5.63 -16.61
CA PRO A 147 -7.51 5.59 -16.49
C PRO A 147 -8.14 4.87 -17.69
N GLN A 148 -9.27 4.21 -17.45
CA GLN A 148 -10.05 3.53 -18.46
C GLN A 148 -11.46 4.12 -18.51
N ILE A 149 -11.97 4.36 -19.73
CA ILE A 149 -13.32 4.86 -19.95
C ILE A 149 -14.21 3.72 -20.44
N PHE A 150 -15.32 3.50 -19.74
CA PHE A 150 -16.31 2.48 -20.07
C PHE A 150 -17.67 3.12 -20.36
N LEU A 151 -18.35 2.64 -21.40
CA LEU A 151 -19.73 2.97 -21.72
C LEU A 151 -20.63 1.84 -21.24
N GLN A 152 -21.48 2.11 -20.26
CA GLN A 152 -22.50 1.15 -19.86
C GLN A 152 -23.71 1.30 -20.78
N ALA A 153 -23.99 0.23 -21.54
CA ALA A 153 -25.24 0.10 -22.26
C ALA A 153 -26.35 -0.29 -21.26
N PRO A 154 -27.48 0.44 -21.22
CA PRO A 154 -28.62 0.05 -20.41
C PRO A 154 -29.12 -1.34 -20.81
N SER A 155 -29.30 -2.22 -19.83
CA SER A 155 -29.90 -3.56 -20.04
C SER A 155 -31.37 -3.46 -20.47
N GLU A 156 -32.06 -2.39 -20.06
CA GLU A 156 -33.45 -2.11 -20.42
C GLU A 156 -33.52 -0.95 -21.42
N LEU A 157 -34.40 -1.08 -22.41
CA LEU A 157 -34.54 -0.09 -23.50
C LEU A 157 -35.05 1.29 -23.00
N TRP A 158 -35.61 1.35 -21.78
CA TRP A 158 -36.21 2.55 -21.17
C TRP A 158 -36.24 2.45 -19.63
N PRO A 159 -35.95 3.53 -18.87
CA PRO A 159 -35.49 4.85 -19.32
C PRO A 159 -33.98 4.84 -19.64
N ARG A 160 -33.60 5.53 -20.72
CA ARG A 160 -32.26 5.57 -21.34
C ARG A 160 -31.25 6.39 -20.53
N GLU A 161 -30.97 6.01 -19.31
CA GLU A 161 -29.87 6.60 -18.53
C GLU A 161 -28.59 5.81 -18.87
N TRP A 162 -27.87 6.27 -19.89
CA TRP A 162 -26.53 5.77 -20.18
C TRP A 162 -25.57 6.37 -19.18
N ASN A 163 -24.58 5.60 -18.74
CA ASN A 163 -23.51 6.10 -17.88
C ASN A 163 -22.18 5.89 -18.55
N VAL A 164 -21.31 6.88 -18.42
CA VAL A 164 -19.90 6.77 -18.78
C VAL A 164 -19.12 6.74 -17.49
N PHE A 165 -18.27 5.73 -17.35
CA PHE A 165 -17.42 5.54 -16.19
C PHE A 165 -16.00 5.88 -16.58
N CYS A 166 -15.31 6.62 -15.74
CA CYS A 166 -13.86 6.62 -15.72
C CYS A 166 -13.36 5.90 -14.47
N VAL A 167 -12.44 4.96 -14.65
CA VAL A 167 -11.90 4.12 -13.58
C VAL A 167 -10.37 4.20 -13.57
N THR A 168 -9.80 4.33 -12.37
CA THR A 168 -8.37 4.13 -12.11
C THR A 168 -8.20 3.19 -10.91
N GLU A 169 -7.15 2.38 -10.92
CA GLU A 169 -6.96 1.31 -9.94
C GLU A 169 -5.50 1.13 -9.51
N GLY A 170 -5.31 0.32 -8.46
CA GLY A 170 -4.02 -0.23 -8.06
C GLY A 170 -3.06 0.73 -7.36
N PHE A 171 -3.55 1.87 -6.87
CA PHE A 171 -2.72 2.90 -6.26
C PHE A 171 -2.68 2.85 -4.73
N TYR A 172 -1.55 3.32 -4.18
CA TYR A 172 -1.31 3.55 -2.76
C TYR A 172 -0.20 4.62 -2.62
N PRO A 173 -0.30 5.57 -1.67
CA PRO A 173 -1.36 5.77 -0.68
C PRO A 173 -2.70 6.22 -1.31
N LYS A 174 -3.75 6.37 -0.51
CA LYS A 174 -5.10 6.78 -0.99
C LYS A 174 -5.16 8.13 -1.71
N GLN A 175 -4.11 8.96 -1.59
CA GLN A 175 -4.10 10.32 -2.13
C GLN A 175 -4.03 10.32 -3.66
N VAL A 176 -5.12 10.71 -4.33
CA VAL A 176 -5.18 10.86 -5.79
C VAL A 176 -6.28 11.82 -6.21
N ARG A 177 -6.13 12.44 -7.38
CA ARG A 177 -7.18 13.24 -8.04
C ARG A 177 -7.52 12.70 -9.41
N LEU A 178 -8.80 12.54 -9.69
CA LEU A 178 -9.35 12.14 -11.00
C LEU A 178 -10.28 13.24 -11.51
N THR A 179 -10.01 13.73 -12.71
CA THR A 179 -10.83 14.72 -13.41
C THR A 179 -11.46 14.07 -14.62
N PHE A 180 -12.78 14.16 -14.72
CA PHE A 180 -13.53 13.59 -15.82
C PHE A 180 -14.38 14.67 -16.51
N SER A 181 -14.14 14.87 -17.80
CA SER A 181 -14.78 15.93 -18.58
C SER A 181 -15.35 15.43 -19.90
N LYS A 182 -16.35 16.16 -20.40
CA LYS A 182 -17.03 15.94 -21.68
C LYS A 182 -16.94 17.21 -22.52
N ASN A 183 -16.46 17.11 -23.77
CA ASN A 183 -16.33 18.24 -24.68
C ASN A 183 -17.50 18.33 -25.67
N GLY A 184 -18.04 19.55 -25.80
CA GLY A 184 -19.29 19.91 -26.49
C GLY A 184 -20.06 21.09 -25.89
N GLY A 185 -19.53 21.74 -24.83
CA GLY A 185 -20.10 22.92 -24.18
C GLY A 185 -20.76 22.59 -22.83
N GLU A 186 -20.20 23.17 -21.77
CA GLU A 186 -20.87 23.38 -20.47
C GLU A 186 -21.25 22.12 -19.66
N ALA A 187 -20.28 21.24 -19.40
CA ALA A 187 -20.34 20.34 -18.25
C ALA A 187 -19.18 20.69 -17.32
N ASP A 188 -19.48 21.04 -16.06
CA ASP A 188 -18.49 21.24 -15.01
C ASP A 188 -17.63 19.97 -14.89
N PRO A 189 -16.29 20.06 -14.99
CA PRO A 189 -15.43 18.89 -14.83
C PRO A 189 -15.70 18.23 -13.48
N GLN A 190 -16.07 16.96 -13.52
CA GLN A 190 -16.33 16.21 -12.30
C GLN A 190 -14.99 15.79 -11.70
N ASN A 191 -14.68 16.38 -10.55
CA ASN A 191 -13.43 16.15 -9.85
C ASN A 191 -13.68 15.22 -8.66
N CYS A 192 -13.05 14.05 -8.69
CA CYS A 192 -13.01 13.12 -7.58
C CYS A 192 -11.64 13.24 -6.92
N THR A 193 -11.61 13.67 -5.66
CA THR A 193 -10.36 13.71 -4.86
C THR A 193 -10.49 12.76 -3.69
N LEU A 194 -9.53 11.85 -3.55
CA LEU A 194 -9.36 11.07 -2.33
C LEU A 194 -8.21 11.70 -1.55
N GLY A 195 -8.53 12.21 -0.36
CA GLY A 195 -7.59 12.89 0.52
C GLY A 195 -7.38 12.17 1.85
N LEU A 196 -6.40 12.65 2.62
CA LEU A 196 -6.11 12.21 3.99
C LEU A 196 -7.11 12.75 5.03
N GLU A 197 -8.39 12.95 4.67
CA GLU A 197 -9.36 13.49 5.61
C GLU A 197 -9.83 12.45 6.64
N HIS A 198 -9.99 12.99 7.85
CA HIS A 198 -10.21 12.36 9.14
C HIS A 198 -11.47 11.48 9.13
N GLU A 199 -11.36 10.33 9.80
CA GLU A 199 -12.42 9.43 10.20
C GLU A 199 -13.68 10.21 10.66
N GLY A 200 -14.72 10.20 9.83
CA GLY A 200 -15.94 10.97 10.05
C GLY A 200 -17.14 10.31 9.38
N THR A 201 -17.89 9.56 10.20
CA THR A 201 -19.26 9.01 10.00
C THR A 201 -19.51 8.03 8.84
N PRO A 202 -19.98 6.80 9.13
CA PRO A 202 -20.34 5.80 8.13
C PRO A 202 -21.80 5.98 7.68
N ASP A 203 -22.06 6.91 6.77
CA ASP A 203 -23.35 6.98 6.06
C ASP A 203 -23.15 6.65 4.57
N SER A 204 -22.80 5.38 4.31
CA SER A 204 -23.28 4.62 3.16
C SER A 204 -22.83 3.17 3.30
N ALA A 205 -23.77 2.25 3.09
CA ALA A 205 -23.52 0.80 3.12
C ALA A 205 -22.34 0.39 2.22
N PRO A 206 -21.59 -0.66 2.57
CA PRO A 206 -20.36 -0.99 1.86
C PRO A 206 -20.69 -1.58 0.48
N ILE A 207 -20.56 -0.76 -0.57
CA ILE A 207 -20.37 -1.23 -1.95
C ILE A 207 -18.95 -1.82 -2.12
N GLY A 208 -18.08 -1.65 -1.12
CA GLY A 208 -16.64 -1.97 -1.15
C GLY A 208 -16.23 -3.44 -1.30
N TRP A 209 -17.13 -4.36 -1.67
CA TRP A 209 -16.82 -5.78 -1.85
C TRP A 209 -17.34 -6.34 -3.19
N LEU A 210 -17.95 -5.51 -4.04
CA LEU A 210 -18.43 -5.97 -5.33
C LEU A 210 -17.29 -6.00 -6.35
N PRO A 211 -17.12 -7.08 -7.13
CA PRO A 211 -16.26 -7.05 -8.31
C PRO A 211 -16.69 -5.90 -9.23
N ILE A 212 -15.70 -5.26 -9.86
CA ILE A 212 -15.88 -4.06 -10.69
C ILE A 212 -17.00 -4.23 -11.72
N SER A 213 -17.11 -5.42 -12.32
CA SER A 213 -18.18 -5.75 -13.27
C SER A 213 -19.59 -5.54 -12.68
N LEU A 214 -19.81 -5.92 -11.42
CA LEU A 214 -21.11 -5.73 -10.75
C LEU A 214 -21.37 -4.27 -10.39
N VAL A 215 -20.31 -3.49 -10.10
CA VAL A 215 -20.43 -2.05 -9.87
C VAL A 215 -20.75 -1.31 -11.17
N MET A 216 -20.16 -1.74 -12.28
CA MET A 216 -20.47 -1.24 -13.63
C MET A 216 -21.87 -1.64 -14.11
N GLU A 217 -22.45 -2.71 -13.55
CA GLU A 217 -23.82 -3.16 -13.88
C GLU A 217 -24.88 -2.56 -12.96
N ALA A 218 -24.52 -2.14 -11.74
CA ALA A 218 -25.43 -1.53 -10.80
C ALA A 218 -25.93 -0.17 -11.29
N LYS A 219 -27.23 0.11 -11.08
CA LYS A 219 -27.77 1.45 -11.33
C LYS A 219 -27.14 2.40 -10.28
N PRO A 220 -26.37 3.43 -10.70
CA PRO A 220 -25.77 4.35 -9.75
C PRO A 220 -26.87 5.09 -8.99
N HIS A 221 -26.68 5.28 -7.68
CA HIS A 221 -27.57 6.12 -6.89
C HIS A 221 -27.49 7.56 -7.41
N PRO A 222 -28.61 8.31 -7.50
CA PRO A 222 -28.67 9.62 -8.17
C PRO A 222 -27.82 10.74 -7.53
N VAL A 223 -27.04 10.43 -6.49
CA VAL A 223 -26.30 11.39 -5.67
C VAL A 223 -24.77 11.16 -5.70
N GLN A 224 -24.29 9.94 -6.00
CA GLN A 224 -22.86 9.62 -5.94
C GLN A 224 -22.20 9.63 -7.32
N HIS A 225 -21.47 10.72 -7.55
CA HIS A 225 -20.67 11.00 -8.73
C HIS A 225 -19.27 10.34 -8.65
N CYS A 226 -18.77 10.10 -7.45
CA CYS A 226 -17.47 9.46 -7.20
C CYS A 226 -17.66 8.23 -6.30
N ILE A 227 -17.07 7.11 -6.68
CA ILE A 227 -17.11 5.86 -5.91
C ILE A 227 -15.67 5.44 -5.61
N HIS A 228 -15.40 5.19 -4.33
CA HIS A 228 -14.14 4.65 -3.85
C HIS A 228 -14.33 3.22 -3.39
N MET A 229 -13.40 2.35 -3.76
CA MET A 229 -13.38 0.96 -3.34
C MET A 229 -11.97 0.58 -2.97
N MET A 230 -11.85 -0.50 -2.20
CA MET A 230 -10.59 -1.06 -1.76
C MET A 230 -10.55 -2.53 -2.21
N ASP A 231 -9.37 -3.02 -2.58
CA ASP A 231 -9.21 -4.43 -2.88
C ASP A 231 -9.36 -5.30 -1.62
N SER A 232 -9.49 -6.61 -1.83
CA SER A 232 -9.59 -7.58 -0.74
C SER A 232 -8.35 -7.63 0.16
N SER A 233 -7.22 -7.07 -0.28
CA SER A 233 -5.99 -7.00 0.52
C SER A 233 -6.01 -5.83 1.50
N GLY A 234 -6.87 -4.83 1.27
CA GLY A 234 -6.96 -3.61 2.07
C GLY A 234 -5.97 -2.52 1.66
N TRP A 235 -5.19 -2.74 0.59
CA TRP A 235 -4.09 -1.84 0.22
C TRP A 235 -4.27 -1.19 -1.14
N GLY A 236 -4.85 -1.89 -2.12
CA GLY A 236 -5.12 -1.34 -3.44
C GLY A 236 -6.40 -0.52 -3.45
N HIS A 237 -6.32 0.73 -3.88
CA HIS A 237 -7.49 1.59 -4.02
C HIS A 237 -7.99 1.64 -5.47
N TYR A 238 -9.31 1.84 -5.61
CA TYR A 238 -9.99 2.10 -6.87
C TYR A 238 -10.76 3.40 -6.74
N LEU A 239 -10.71 4.23 -7.78
CA LEU A 239 -11.49 5.44 -7.87
C LEU A 239 -12.26 5.45 -9.19
N VAL A 240 -13.58 5.63 -9.07
CA VAL A 240 -14.51 5.64 -10.19
C VAL A 240 -15.24 6.98 -10.22
N SER A 241 -15.26 7.64 -11.38
CA SER A 241 -16.12 8.79 -11.64
C SER A 241 -17.21 8.39 -12.63
N VAL A 242 -18.47 8.67 -12.27
CA VAL A 242 -19.64 8.33 -13.08
C VAL A 242 -20.25 9.60 -13.64
N MET A 243 -20.45 9.65 -14.96
CA MET A 243 -21.10 10.78 -15.62
C MET A 243 -22.34 10.30 -16.40
N PRO A 244 -23.53 10.88 -16.14
CA PRO A 244 -24.73 10.52 -16.87
C PRO A 244 -24.66 11.04 -18.32
N LEU A 245 -24.91 10.16 -19.27
CA LEU A 245 -24.91 10.45 -20.69
C LEU A 245 -26.34 10.77 -21.17
N HIS A 246 -26.58 12.05 -21.38
CA HIS A 246 -27.76 12.56 -22.07
C HIS A 246 -27.49 12.57 -23.58
N LEU A 247 -28.21 11.74 -24.34
CA LEU A 247 -28.14 11.74 -25.80
C LEU A 247 -28.84 12.99 -26.36
N GLY A 248 -28.05 14.00 -26.74
CA GLY A 248 -28.49 15.19 -27.46
C GLY A 248 -28.53 14.99 -28.99
N PRO A 249 -28.79 16.05 -29.79
CA PRO A 249 -28.76 15.97 -31.24
C PRO A 249 -27.38 15.56 -31.77
N ALA A 250 -27.37 14.99 -32.97
CA ALA A 250 -26.22 14.34 -33.60
C ALA A 250 -24.92 15.15 -33.47
N GLY A 251 -23.90 14.52 -32.89
CA GLY A 251 -22.56 15.07 -32.73
C GLY A 251 -21.66 14.06 -32.03
N ILE A 252 -20.37 14.09 -32.35
CA ILE A 252 -19.35 13.29 -31.67
C ILE A 252 -19.22 13.81 -30.24
N LEU A 253 -19.43 12.93 -29.26
CA LEU A 253 -19.16 13.20 -27.86
C LEU A 253 -17.73 12.78 -27.55
N SER A 254 -16.93 13.70 -27.02
CA SER A 254 -15.56 13.41 -26.59
C SER A 254 -15.49 13.44 -25.07
N TYR A 255 -14.98 12.37 -24.48
CA TYR A 255 -14.73 12.21 -23.07
C TYR A 255 -13.23 12.22 -22.82
N ASN A 256 -12.80 12.94 -21.80
CA ASN A 256 -11.42 12.93 -21.35
C ASN A 256 -11.37 12.65 -19.86
N CYS A 257 -10.58 11.65 -19.47
CA CYS A 257 -10.35 11.34 -18.07
C CYS A 257 -8.87 11.42 -17.75
N THR A 258 -8.54 12.15 -16.67
CA THR A 258 -7.17 12.41 -16.26
C THR A 258 -6.97 12.10 -14.78
N VAL A 259 -5.93 11.33 -14.46
CA VAL A 259 -5.50 11.00 -13.11
C VAL A 259 -4.19 11.73 -12.82
N HIS A 260 -4.14 12.40 -11.67
CA HIS A 260 -3.06 13.29 -11.27
C HIS A 260 -2.98 13.42 -9.75
N ASP A 261 -2.01 14.22 -9.27
CA ASP A 261 -1.81 14.52 -7.85
C ASP A 261 -1.58 13.29 -6.94
N HIS A 262 -0.91 12.25 -7.47
CA HIS A 262 -0.48 11.07 -6.71
C HIS A 262 1.04 11.08 -6.48
N PRO A 263 1.56 10.80 -5.28
CA PRO A 263 3.01 10.89 -4.97
C PRO A 263 3.88 9.93 -5.79
N GLY A 264 3.35 8.76 -6.16
CA GLY A 264 4.02 7.81 -7.05
C GLY A 264 3.97 8.17 -8.54
N LEU A 265 3.41 9.32 -8.92
CA LEU A 265 3.19 9.71 -10.31
C LEU A 265 4.03 10.95 -10.68
N HIS A 266 4.86 10.82 -11.72
CA HIS A 266 5.70 11.94 -12.21
C HIS A 266 4.99 12.85 -13.22
N ALA A 267 3.98 12.34 -13.92
CA ALA A 267 3.19 13.07 -14.90
C ALA A 267 1.76 12.51 -14.94
N ALA A 268 0.77 13.38 -15.20
CA ALA A 268 -0.62 12.96 -15.26
C ALA A 268 -0.85 11.87 -16.33
N LEU A 269 -1.74 10.93 -16.02
CA LEU A 269 -2.18 9.90 -16.96
C LEU A 269 -3.56 10.27 -17.49
N SER A 270 -3.71 10.32 -18.81
CA SER A 270 -4.97 10.69 -19.44
C SER A 270 -5.40 9.65 -20.46
N THR A 271 -6.71 9.50 -20.62
CA THR A 271 -7.33 8.70 -21.67
C THR A 271 -8.50 9.47 -22.26
N SER A 272 -8.76 9.28 -23.55
CA SER A 272 -9.85 9.93 -24.25
C SER A 272 -10.68 8.94 -25.04
N LEU A 273 -11.99 9.11 -25.00
CA LEU A 273 -12.94 8.31 -25.78
C LEU A 273 -13.79 9.25 -26.63
N ASN A 274 -13.75 9.06 -27.94
CA ASN A 274 -14.68 9.69 -28.87
C ASN A 274 -15.79 8.70 -29.18
N TRP A 275 -17.02 9.08 -28.87
CA TRP A 275 -18.20 8.27 -29.07
C TRP A 275 -19.19 9.00 -29.97
N GLU A 276 -19.58 8.36 -31.06
CA GLU A 276 -20.60 8.88 -31.95
C GLU A 276 -21.90 8.12 -31.73
N PRO A 277 -23.00 8.79 -31.31
CA PRO A 277 -24.27 8.13 -31.14
C PRO A 277 -24.73 7.51 -32.47
N PRO A 278 -25.24 6.26 -32.47
CA PRO A 278 -25.73 5.64 -33.70
C PRO A 278 -26.85 6.51 -34.28
N SER A 279 -26.77 6.78 -35.59
CA SER A 279 -27.79 7.56 -36.27
C SER A 279 -29.17 6.91 -36.12
N ASN A 280 -30.23 7.73 -36.13
CA ASN A 280 -31.61 7.23 -36.09
C ASN A 280 -31.89 6.20 -37.20
N GLN A 281 -31.21 6.32 -38.35
CA GLN A 281 -31.29 5.35 -39.44
C GLN A 281 -30.68 3.99 -39.06
N MET A 282 -29.49 3.98 -38.46
CA MET A 282 -28.82 2.74 -38.03
C MET A 282 -29.62 2.01 -36.95
N ILE A 283 -30.19 2.75 -35.99
CA ILE A 283 -31.11 2.18 -34.98
C ILE A 283 -32.33 1.56 -35.67
N ARG A 284 -32.90 2.24 -36.69
CA ARG A 284 -34.04 1.73 -37.45
C ARG A 284 -33.70 0.44 -38.20
N TYR A 285 -32.55 0.39 -38.88
CA TYR A 285 -32.09 -0.82 -39.55
C TYR A 285 -31.88 -1.98 -38.59
N LEU A 286 -31.19 -1.76 -37.46
CA LEU A 286 -30.97 -2.79 -36.43
C LEU A 286 -32.29 -3.34 -35.88
N ASN A 287 -33.28 -2.48 -35.62
CA ASN A 287 -34.60 -2.90 -35.17
C ASN A 287 -35.34 -3.72 -36.24
N VAL A 288 -35.27 -3.31 -37.52
CA VAL A 288 -35.86 -4.07 -38.63
C VAL A 288 -35.18 -5.43 -38.76
N THR A 289 -33.85 -5.49 -38.77
CA THR A 289 -33.10 -6.75 -38.84
C THR A 289 -33.41 -7.67 -37.66
N LYS A 290 -33.54 -7.13 -36.44
CA LYS A 290 -33.96 -7.91 -35.26
C LYS A 290 -35.34 -8.54 -35.46
N ILE A 291 -36.29 -7.80 -36.03
CA ILE A 291 -37.63 -8.31 -36.34
C ILE A 291 -37.55 -9.43 -37.38
N TRP A 292 -36.77 -9.27 -38.44
CA TRP A 292 -36.56 -10.30 -39.47
C TRP A 292 -35.91 -11.57 -38.92
N ILE A 293 -34.94 -11.45 -38.01
CA ILE A 293 -34.30 -12.61 -37.38
C ILE A 293 -35.32 -13.33 -36.48
N LEU A 294 -36.06 -12.59 -35.65
CA LEU A 294 -37.06 -13.17 -34.76
C LEU A 294 -38.20 -13.84 -35.54
N SER A 295 -38.64 -13.24 -36.65
CA SER A 295 -39.65 -13.84 -37.53
C SER A 295 -39.13 -15.08 -38.26
N GLY A 296 -37.89 -15.05 -38.76
CA GLY A 296 -37.27 -16.20 -39.41
C GLY A 296 -37.08 -17.38 -38.47
N VAL A 297 -36.59 -17.12 -37.25
CA VAL A 297 -36.42 -18.15 -36.21
C VAL A 297 -37.75 -18.75 -35.81
N THR A 298 -38.77 -17.92 -35.56
CA THR A 298 -40.12 -18.43 -35.24
C THR A 298 -40.72 -19.26 -36.38
N LEU A 299 -40.53 -18.84 -37.64
CA LEU A 299 -41.02 -19.59 -38.80
C LEU A 299 -40.31 -20.94 -38.98
N ALA A 300 -39.00 -21.00 -38.71
CA ALA A 300 -38.25 -22.26 -38.75
C ALA A 300 -38.74 -23.25 -37.68
N PHE A 301 -38.97 -22.77 -36.45
CA PHE A 301 -39.50 -23.60 -35.36
C PHE A 301 -40.93 -24.06 -35.62
N THR A 302 -41.81 -23.21 -36.17
CA THR A 302 -43.19 -23.61 -36.50
C THR A 302 -43.22 -24.61 -37.65
N ALA A 303 -42.39 -24.44 -38.67
CA ALA A 303 -42.27 -25.39 -39.78
C ALA A 303 -41.77 -26.77 -39.30
N ALA A 304 -40.76 -26.80 -38.42
CA ALA A 304 -40.27 -28.04 -37.82
C ALA A 304 -41.33 -28.74 -36.95
N ALA A 305 -42.10 -27.97 -36.17
CA ALA A 305 -43.20 -28.51 -35.37
C ALA A 305 -44.32 -29.09 -36.23
N LEU A 306 -44.72 -28.39 -37.30
CA LEU A 306 -45.71 -28.88 -38.27
C LEU A 306 -45.23 -30.17 -38.94
N LYS A 307 -43.97 -30.23 -39.37
CA LYS A 307 -43.38 -31.45 -39.95
C LYS A 307 -43.44 -32.63 -38.97
N SER A 308 -43.08 -32.42 -37.70
CA SER A 308 -43.17 -33.46 -36.67
C SER A 308 -44.60 -33.91 -36.38
N PHE A 309 -45.58 -33.01 -36.43
CA PHE A 309 -47.01 -33.35 -36.28
C PHE A 309 -47.52 -34.19 -37.45
N CYS A 310 -47.15 -33.81 -38.68
CA CYS A 310 -47.51 -34.58 -39.87
C CYS A 310 -46.89 -35.99 -39.86
N GLU A 311 -45.64 -36.13 -39.42
CA GLU A 311 -44.98 -37.44 -39.32
C GLU A 311 -45.55 -38.33 -38.20
N LYS A 312 -46.06 -37.74 -37.09
CA LYS A 312 -46.69 -38.50 -36.00
C LYS A 312 -48.19 -38.76 -36.19
N GLY A 313 -48.85 -38.04 -37.10
CA GLY A 313 -50.29 -38.12 -37.37
C GLY A 313 -50.71 -39.11 -38.46
N GLY A 314 -49.78 -39.88 -39.03
CA GLY A 314 -50.12 -40.96 -39.95
C GLY A 314 -51.02 -42.01 -39.28
N PRO A 315 -52.05 -42.54 -39.96
CA PRO A 315 -53.03 -43.43 -39.35
C PRO A 315 -52.36 -44.66 -38.73
N ARG A 316 -52.55 -44.86 -37.42
CA ARG A 316 -52.28 -46.17 -36.80
C ARG A 316 -53.30 -47.13 -37.37
N HIS A 317 -52.88 -47.94 -38.33
CA HIS A 317 -53.60 -49.16 -38.67
C HIS A 317 -53.46 -50.13 -37.50
N SER A 318 -54.56 -50.33 -36.77
CA SER A 318 -54.81 -51.49 -35.93
C SER A 318 -56.30 -51.79 -36.00
#